data_AF-A0A820ABQ7-F1
#
_entry.id   AF-A0A820ABQ7-F1
#
_cell.length_a   1.000
_cell.length_b   1.000
_cell.length_c   1.000
_cell.angle_alpha   90.00
_cell.angle_beta   90.00
_cell.angle_gamma   90.00
#
_symmetry.space_group_name_H-M   'P 1'
#
loop_
_entity.id
_entity.type
_entity.pdbx_description
1 polymer ?
#
loop_
_entity_poly.entity_id
_entity_poly.type
_entity_poly.pdbx_seq_one_letter_code
_entity_poly.pdbx_strand_id
1 'polypeptide(L)'
;TLFHRVHVSGGTVVRSMVHIFPLDSECWSLDEQFLWGSSLLIAPVIYENHINKSLYLPTTERWFDYYTGEEQTILDHLTVSAPLDFIPLYLRGGYIIPHQQSAMNTVASRKKPLFLIIALDKNQHASGDLFWDDGESIDTYERSIYNYFIFNYQSQRLTIEPWTYKYQQMGNGIKFEDIKIFGLNKQPTKILWNGQELISTSQWTFDITTNVLHMTKLSLNVAKTHKFIIS
;
A
#
# COMPACT_ATOMS: atom_id res chain seq x y z
N THR A 1 -9.74 -0.53 6.72
CA THR A 1 -8.84 0.31 7.52
C THR A 1 -9.17 1.80 7.50
N LEU A 2 -9.20 2.49 6.36
CA LEU A 2 -9.46 3.96 6.36
C LEU A 2 -10.80 4.34 7.00
N PHE A 3 -11.88 3.64 6.67
CA PHE A 3 -13.18 3.83 7.34
C PHE A 3 -13.11 3.60 8.85
N HIS A 4 -12.38 2.57 9.29
CA HIS A 4 -12.16 2.33 10.71
C HIS A 4 -11.41 3.51 11.38
N ARG A 5 -10.34 4.02 10.77
CA ARG A 5 -9.62 5.21 11.29
C ARG A 5 -10.54 6.42 11.41
N VAL A 6 -11.41 6.65 10.42
CA VAL A 6 -12.37 7.76 10.45
C VAL A 6 -13.46 7.57 11.51
N HIS A 7 -13.94 6.33 11.71
CA HIS A 7 -14.87 6.00 12.79
C HIS A 7 -14.28 6.31 14.17
N VAL A 8 -13.03 5.90 14.41
CA VAL A 8 -12.39 6.02 15.74
C VAL A 8 -11.87 7.43 16.02
N SER A 9 -11.27 8.08 15.02
CA SER A 9 -10.48 9.31 15.22
C SER A 9 -10.97 10.50 14.39
N GLY A 10 -12.05 10.33 13.62
CA GLY A 10 -12.50 11.33 12.64
C GLY A 10 -11.55 11.47 11.44
N GLY A 11 -11.72 12.56 10.70
CA GLY A 11 -10.96 12.83 9.48
C GLY A 11 -11.67 12.34 8.22
N THR A 12 -10.89 11.95 7.21
CA THR A 12 -11.41 11.74 5.85
C THR A 12 -10.86 10.46 5.20
N VAL A 13 -11.69 9.84 4.37
CA VAL A 13 -11.30 8.70 3.52
C VAL A 13 -10.82 9.21 2.17
N VAL A 14 -11.67 9.95 1.44
CA VAL A 14 -11.29 10.72 0.25
C VAL A 14 -10.74 12.06 0.73
N ARG A 15 -9.51 12.40 0.30
CA ARG A 15 -8.79 13.58 0.78
C ARG A 15 -8.39 14.47 -0.39
N SER A 16 -8.60 15.78 -0.24
CA SER A 16 -8.04 16.76 -1.16
C SER A 16 -6.51 16.83 -1.01
N MET A 17 -5.84 17.33 -2.04
CA MET A 17 -4.38 17.52 -2.02
C MET A 17 -3.97 18.47 -0.90
N VAL A 18 -4.66 19.61 -0.74
CA VAL A 18 -4.40 20.59 0.33
C VAL A 18 -4.50 20.03 1.75
N HIS A 19 -5.35 19.02 1.99
CA HIS A 19 -5.43 18.40 3.31
C HIS A 19 -4.12 17.67 3.66
N ILE A 20 -3.46 17.08 2.66
CA ILE A 20 -2.23 16.32 2.87
C ILE A 20 -0.98 17.19 2.69
N PHE A 21 -1.07 18.24 1.87
CA PHE A 21 0.03 19.16 1.55
C PHE A 21 -0.41 20.63 1.74
N PRO A 22 -0.73 21.06 2.97
CA PRO A 22 -1.28 22.41 3.19
C PRO A 22 -0.25 23.51 2.96
N LEU A 23 1.05 23.21 3.08
CA LEU A 23 2.14 24.17 2.88
C LEU A 23 2.55 24.32 1.41
N ASP A 24 1.97 23.51 0.53
CA ASP A 24 2.22 23.55 -0.90
C ASP A 24 1.07 24.31 -1.58
N SER A 25 1.35 25.53 -2.06
CA SER A 25 0.32 26.40 -2.63
C SER A 25 -0.28 25.84 -3.91
N GLU A 26 0.46 25.02 -4.66
CA GLU A 26 -0.08 24.35 -5.85
C GLU A 26 -1.25 23.43 -5.48
N CYS A 27 -1.20 22.81 -4.29
CA CYS A 27 -2.23 21.89 -3.84
C CYS A 27 -3.56 22.55 -3.44
N TRP A 28 -3.61 23.88 -3.33
CA TRP A 28 -4.79 24.61 -2.83
C TRP A 28 -5.93 24.65 -3.84
N SER A 29 -5.60 24.73 -5.12
CA SER A 29 -6.58 24.81 -6.22
C SER A 29 -6.80 23.46 -6.94
N LEU A 30 -6.11 22.39 -6.54
CA LEU A 30 -6.28 21.08 -7.17
C LEU A 30 -7.59 20.42 -6.74
N ASP A 31 -8.48 20.24 -7.70
CA ASP A 31 -9.78 19.59 -7.55
C ASP A 31 -10.01 18.43 -8.56
N GLU A 32 -9.14 18.28 -9.57
CA GLU A 32 -9.23 17.19 -10.54
C GLU A 32 -8.37 15.95 -10.24
N GLN A 33 -7.82 15.89 -9.03
CA GLN A 33 -7.11 14.74 -8.48
C GLN A 33 -7.30 14.71 -6.97
N PHE A 34 -7.27 13.52 -6.38
CA PHE A 34 -7.49 13.36 -4.96
C PHE A 34 -6.73 12.16 -4.41
N LEU A 35 -6.69 12.05 -3.08
CA LEU A 35 -6.04 10.95 -2.39
C LEU A 35 -7.07 10.04 -1.73
N TRP A 36 -6.80 8.73 -1.77
CA TRP A 36 -7.44 7.75 -0.90
C TRP A 36 -6.58 7.55 0.34
N GLY A 37 -7.04 8.07 1.48
CA GLY A 37 -6.20 8.24 2.66
C GLY A 37 -5.04 9.19 2.37
N SER A 38 -3.82 8.83 2.81
CA SER A 38 -2.62 9.64 2.57
C SER A 38 -1.66 9.04 1.54
N SER A 39 -2.00 7.88 0.95
CA SER A 39 -1.02 7.01 0.30
C SER A 39 -1.28 6.72 -1.18
N LEU A 40 -2.50 6.89 -1.68
CA LEU A 40 -2.85 6.59 -3.08
C LEU A 40 -3.46 7.83 -3.73
N LEU A 41 -2.80 8.39 -4.72
CA LEU A 41 -3.28 9.46 -5.57
C LEU A 41 -4.05 8.89 -6.75
N ILE A 42 -5.21 9.48 -7.04
CA ILE A 42 -6.11 9.10 -8.11
C ILE A 42 -6.33 10.34 -8.98
N ALA A 43 -5.97 10.24 -10.26
CA ALA A 43 -6.07 11.35 -11.21
C ALA A 43 -6.91 10.92 -12.43
N PRO A 44 -8.25 11.02 -12.36
CA PRO A 44 -9.12 10.60 -13.45
C PRO A 44 -9.06 11.55 -14.65
N VAL A 45 -9.27 11.00 -15.85
CA VAL A 45 -9.60 11.79 -17.04
C VAL A 45 -11.08 12.16 -16.98
N ILE A 46 -11.37 13.46 -16.92
CA ILE A 46 -12.74 13.98 -16.72
C ILE A 46 -13.25 14.83 -17.91
N TYR A 47 -12.44 14.98 -18.95
CA TYR A 47 -12.78 15.72 -20.17
C TYR A 47 -12.96 14.77 -21.35
N GLU A 48 -13.97 15.03 -22.16
CA GLU A 48 -14.31 14.21 -23.32
C GLU A 48 -13.16 14.16 -24.34
N ASN A 49 -12.94 12.99 -24.95
CA ASN A 49 -11.94 12.75 -26.00
C ASN A 49 -10.47 12.97 -25.58
N HIS A 50 -10.19 13.22 -24.29
CA HIS A 50 -8.84 13.24 -23.77
C HIS A 50 -8.33 11.82 -23.54
N ILE A 51 -7.08 11.57 -23.97
CA ILE A 51 -6.34 10.31 -23.74
C ILE A 51 -5.06 10.54 -22.92
N ASN A 52 -4.94 11.71 -22.32
CA ASN A 52 -3.85 12.11 -21.45
C ASN A 52 -4.42 12.82 -20.22
N LYS A 53 -3.71 12.75 -19.09
CA LYS A 53 -4.05 13.48 -17.87
C LYS A 53 -2.86 14.34 -17.44
N SER A 54 -3.12 15.64 -17.23
CA SER A 54 -2.23 16.50 -16.46
C SER A 54 -2.56 16.34 -14.98
N LEU A 55 -1.53 16.12 -14.16
CA LEU A 55 -1.63 15.93 -12.72
C LEU A 55 -0.40 16.53 -12.03
N TYR A 56 -0.55 16.83 -10.75
CA TYR A 56 0.51 17.39 -9.91
C TYR A 56 1.00 16.35 -8.90
N LEU A 57 2.33 16.13 -8.86
CA LEU A 57 3.00 15.30 -7.86
C LEU A 57 3.88 16.20 -6.96
N PRO A 58 3.53 16.38 -5.67
CA PRO A 58 4.34 17.15 -4.73
C PRO A 58 5.80 16.69 -4.70
N THR A 59 6.73 17.63 -4.95
CA THR A 59 8.17 17.39 -5.12
C THR A 59 8.89 16.98 -3.82
N THR A 60 8.26 17.24 -2.68
CA THR A 60 8.76 16.90 -1.35
C THR A 60 8.69 15.41 -1.05
N GLU A 61 7.97 14.63 -1.84
CA GLU A 61 7.71 13.20 -1.64
C GLU A 61 8.31 12.34 -2.75
N ARG A 62 8.27 11.02 -2.56
CA ARG A 62 8.47 10.04 -3.64
C ARG A 62 7.11 9.57 -4.12
N TRP A 63 6.97 9.37 -5.43
CA TRP A 63 5.75 8.88 -6.04
C TRP A 63 6.07 7.71 -6.95
N PHE A 64 5.28 6.65 -6.85
CA PHE A 64 5.47 5.42 -7.61
C PHE A 64 4.23 5.14 -8.43
N ASP A 65 4.40 4.77 -9.70
CA ASP A 65 3.30 4.25 -10.49
C ASP A 65 2.71 3.02 -9.79
N TYR A 66 1.40 3.00 -9.58
CA TYR A 66 0.72 1.94 -8.83
C TYR A 66 0.86 0.57 -9.51
N TYR A 67 0.90 0.54 -10.85
CA TYR A 67 0.86 -0.68 -11.64
C TYR A 67 2.25 -1.30 -11.78
N THR A 68 3.25 -0.48 -12.11
CA THR A 68 4.63 -0.94 -12.36
C THR A 68 5.50 -0.90 -11.10
N GLY A 69 5.20 0.00 -10.16
CA GLY A 69 6.04 0.31 -9.02
C GLY A 69 7.24 1.21 -9.34
N GLU A 70 7.37 1.67 -10.58
CA GLU A 70 8.42 2.58 -11.02
C GLU A 70 8.28 3.95 -10.35
N GLU A 71 9.39 4.48 -9.85
CA GLU A 71 9.45 5.81 -9.25
C GLU A 71 9.37 6.91 -10.32
N GLN A 72 8.51 7.90 -10.10
CA GLN A 72 8.43 9.08 -10.95
C GLN A 72 9.60 10.01 -10.68
N THR A 73 10.40 10.26 -11.72
CA THR A 73 11.56 11.18 -11.67
C THR A 73 11.18 12.62 -12.00
N ILE A 74 10.11 12.80 -12.78
CA ILE A 74 9.51 14.11 -13.06
C ILE A 74 8.40 14.32 -12.03
N LEU A 75 8.67 15.22 -11.09
CA LEU A 75 7.72 15.70 -10.09
C LEU A 75 7.22 17.09 -10.51
N ASP A 76 6.25 17.67 -9.78
CA ASP A 76 5.47 18.86 -10.17
C ASP A 76 4.33 18.50 -11.14
N HIS A 77 3.98 19.39 -12.08
CA HIS A 77 3.01 19.14 -13.14
C HIS A 77 3.55 18.16 -14.19
N LEU A 78 2.95 16.98 -14.24
CA LEU A 78 3.25 15.90 -15.18
C LEU A 78 2.04 15.63 -16.08
N THR A 79 2.27 15.43 -17.38
CA THR A 79 1.25 14.90 -18.29
C THR A 79 1.56 13.45 -18.61
N VAL A 80 0.59 12.56 -18.34
CA VAL A 80 0.73 11.12 -18.58
C VAL A 80 -0.30 10.60 -19.57
N SER A 81 0.08 9.53 -20.27
CA SER A 81 -0.84 8.77 -21.11
C SER A 81 -1.93 8.14 -20.24
N ALA A 82 -3.19 8.35 -20.63
CA ALA A 82 -4.37 7.84 -19.95
C ALA A 82 -5.41 7.43 -21.00
N PRO A 83 -5.16 6.34 -21.76
CA PRO A 83 -6.11 5.80 -22.72
C PRO A 83 -7.40 5.34 -22.02
N LEU A 84 -8.42 5.00 -22.81
CA LEU A 84 -9.78 4.71 -22.34
C LEU A 84 -9.86 3.60 -21.26
N ASP A 85 -8.91 2.66 -21.27
CA ASP A 85 -8.83 1.52 -20.35
C ASP A 85 -7.85 1.73 -19.19
N PHE A 86 -7.31 2.95 -19.02
CA PHE A 86 -6.29 3.26 -18.02
C PHE A 86 -6.63 4.50 -17.20
N ILE A 87 -6.48 4.39 -15.89
CA ILE A 87 -6.58 5.52 -14.96
C ILE A 87 -5.23 5.71 -14.26
N PRO A 88 -4.64 6.92 -14.29
CA PRO A 88 -3.41 7.19 -13.55
C PRO A 88 -3.59 7.06 -12.03
N LEU A 89 -2.74 6.23 -11.42
CA LEU A 89 -2.71 5.95 -9.99
C LEU A 89 -1.27 5.99 -9.48
N TYR A 90 -1.03 6.73 -8.39
CA TYR A 90 0.32 6.86 -7.81
C TYR A 90 0.33 6.58 -6.32
N LEU A 91 1.30 5.79 -5.88
CA LEU A 91 1.57 5.56 -4.47
C LEU A 91 2.56 6.57 -3.94
N ARG A 92 2.23 7.20 -2.81
CA ARG A 92 3.16 8.05 -2.07
C ARG A 92 4.14 7.17 -1.28
N GLY A 93 5.42 7.53 -1.30
CA GLY A 93 6.44 6.93 -0.45
C GLY A 93 6.14 7.10 1.05
N GLY A 94 6.60 6.16 1.87
CA GLY A 94 6.38 6.15 3.32
C GLY A 94 5.22 5.29 3.78
N TYR A 95 4.52 4.60 2.87
CA TYR A 95 3.29 3.87 3.17
C TYR A 95 3.36 2.39 2.82
N ILE A 96 2.79 1.57 3.71
CA ILE A 96 2.54 0.14 3.49
C ILE A 96 1.05 -0.08 3.34
N ILE A 97 0.64 -0.57 2.17
CA ILE A 97 -0.76 -0.69 1.79
C ILE A 97 -1.14 -2.17 1.71
N PRO A 98 -2.03 -2.65 2.61
CA PRO A 98 -2.59 -3.98 2.50
C PRO A 98 -3.63 -4.05 1.38
N HIS A 99 -3.57 -5.12 0.62
CA HIS A 99 -4.51 -5.45 -0.43
C HIS A 99 -4.98 -6.89 -0.26
N GLN A 100 -6.09 -7.21 -0.92
CA GLN A 100 -6.62 -8.55 -0.99
C GLN A 100 -6.85 -8.94 -2.44
N GLN A 101 -6.59 -10.19 -2.79
CA GLN A 101 -6.85 -10.67 -4.14
C GLN A 101 -8.33 -10.50 -4.46
N SER A 102 -8.61 -9.93 -5.64
CA SER A 102 -9.95 -9.60 -6.08
C SER A 102 -10.80 -10.85 -6.33
N ALA A 103 -12.11 -10.66 -6.25
CA ALA A 103 -13.13 -11.61 -6.69
C ALA A 103 -14.37 -10.83 -7.14
N MET A 104 -15.37 -11.53 -7.68
CA MET A 104 -16.59 -10.90 -8.19
C MET A 104 -17.43 -10.18 -7.12
N ASN A 105 -17.22 -10.50 -5.84
CA ASN A 105 -17.87 -9.84 -4.70
C ASN A 105 -17.02 -9.96 -3.43
N THR A 106 -17.39 -9.21 -2.40
CA THR A 106 -16.66 -9.15 -1.12
C THR A 106 -16.74 -10.45 -0.32
N VAL A 107 -17.84 -11.20 -0.40
CA VAL A 107 -17.97 -12.51 0.27
C VAL A 107 -16.91 -13.49 -0.24
N ALA A 108 -16.64 -13.49 -1.55
CA ALA A 108 -15.62 -14.31 -2.17
C ALA A 108 -14.21 -13.74 -1.95
N SER A 109 -14.01 -12.42 -2.13
CA SER A 109 -12.68 -11.81 -2.02
C SER A 109 -12.14 -11.89 -0.60
N ARG A 110 -13.01 -11.78 0.43
CA ARG A 110 -12.61 -11.86 1.85
C ARG A 110 -11.99 -13.19 2.26
N LYS A 111 -12.20 -14.25 1.46
CA LYS A 111 -11.59 -15.58 1.66
C LYS A 111 -10.27 -15.76 0.91
N LYS A 112 -9.85 -14.76 0.12
CA LYS A 112 -8.64 -14.81 -0.69
C LYS A 112 -7.42 -14.29 0.08
N PRO A 113 -6.20 -14.64 -0.38
CA PRO A 113 -4.96 -14.13 0.19
C PRO A 113 -4.85 -12.61 0.22
N LEU A 114 -4.10 -12.12 1.20
CA LEU A 114 -3.66 -10.74 1.34
C LEU A 114 -2.27 -10.56 0.74
N PHE A 115 -1.97 -9.33 0.34
CA PHE A 115 -0.64 -8.92 -0.09
C PHE A 115 -0.33 -7.50 0.36
N LEU A 116 0.95 -7.16 0.44
CA LEU A 116 1.41 -5.83 0.83
C LEU A 116 2.12 -5.15 -0.33
N ILE A 117 1.83 -3.87 -0.54
CA ILE A 117 2.67 -2.98 -1.35
C ILE A 117 3.34 -1.99 -0.40
N ILE A 118 4.66 -1.92 -0.44
CA ILE A 118 5.49 -1.09 0.42
C ILE A 118 6.16 -0.04 -0.46
N ALA A 119 5.67 1.19 -0.44
CA ALA A 119 6.29 2.32 -1.14
C ALA A 119 7.24 3.04 -0.19
N LEU A 120 8.56 2.96 -0.43
CA LEU A 120 9.56 3.54 0.46
C LEU A 120 9.68 5.06 0.29
N ASP A 121 9.81 5.80 1.39
CA ASP A 121 10.11 7.23 1.36
C ASP A 121 11.59 7.51 1.04
N LYS A 122 11.99 8.79 1.08
CA LYS A 122 13.37 9.24 0.86
C LYS A 122 14.37 8.69 1.88
N ASN A 123 13.89 8.27 3.05
CA ASN A 123 14.69 7.70 4.13
C ASN A 123 14.69 6.15 4.12
N GLN A 124 14.13 5.52 3.08
CA GLN A 124 13.91 4.07 3.02
C GLN A 124 13.03 3.55 4.16
N HIS A 125 12.04 4.34 4.55
CA HIS A 125 11.04 3.97 5.54
C HIS A 125 9.66 3.83 4.92
N ALA A 126 8.83 2.99 5.53
CA ALA A 126 7.40 2.95 5.25
C ALA A 126 6.63 2.39 6.45
N SER A 127 5.41 2.86 6.67
CA SER A 127 4.54 2.35 7.72
C SER A 127 3.10 2.17 7.23
N GLY A 128 2.36 1.28 7.87
CA GLY A 128 0.97 1.04 7.54
C GLY A 128 0.29 0.15 8.55
N ASP A 129 -0.99 -0.10 8.32
CA ASP A 129 -1.81 -0.90 9.22
C ASP A 129 -2.98 -1.56 8.50
N LEU A 130 -3.54 -2.57 9.16
CA LEU A 130 -4.75 -3.26 8.71
C LEU A 130 -5.69 -3.46 9.89
N PHE A 131 -6.90 -2.92 9.76
CA PHE A 131 -8.03 -3.32 10.60
C PHE A 131 -8.82 -4.41 9.90
N TRP A 132 -9.13 -5.49 10.62
CA TRP A 132 -9.85 -6.65 10.09
C TRP A 132 -10.84 -7.22 11.11
N ASP A 133 -12.12 -7.20 10.80
CA ASP A 133 -13.21 -7.83 11.56
C ASP A 133 -14.01 -8.80 10.66
N ASP A 134 -15.24 -9.16 11.04
CA ASP A 134 -16.12 -9.97 10.19
C ASP A 134 -16.68 -9.18 9.00
N GLY A 135 -16.79 -7.85 9.11
CA GLY A 135 -17.23 -6.92 8.08
C GLY A 135 -18.73 -6.63 8.12
N GLU A 136 -19.47 -7.11 9.12
CA GLU A 136 -20.93 -6.99 9.18
C GLU A 136 -21.49 -6.78 10.59
N SER A 137 -20.86 -7.34 11.62
CA SER A 137 -21.37 -7.23 12.98
C SER A 137 -21.34 -5.78 13.48
N ILE A 138 -22.36 -5.42 14.25
CA ILE A 138 -22.46 -4.12 14.91
C ILE A 138 -21.41 -4.04 16.03
N ASP A 139 -20.80 -2.88 16.23
CA ASP A 139 -19.91 -2.58 17.35
C ASP A 139 -18.72 -3.55 17.51
N THR A 140 -18.13 -4.03 16.40
CA THR A 140 -16.96 -4.94 16.45
C THR A 140 -15.77 -4.28 17.12
N TYR A 141 -15.54 -2.98 16.86
CA TYR A 141 -14.46 -2.21 17.47
C TYR A 141 -14.67 -2.04 18.98
N GLU A 142 -15.84 -1.56 19.38
CA GLU A 142 -16.20 -1.28 20.77
C GLU A 142 -16.19 -2.55 21.62
N ARG A 143 -16.62 -3.68 21.04
CA ARG A 143 -16.59 -5.00 21.68
C ARG A 143 -15.24 -5.71 21.57
N SER A 144 -14.25 -5.09 20.93
CA SER A 144 -12.92 -5.68 20.71
C SER A 144 -12.92 -7.00 19.93
N ILE A 145 -13.83 -7.17 18.98
CA ILE A 145 -13.95 -8.36 18.11
C ILE A 145 -13.34 -8.03 16.74
N TYR A 146 -12.03 -7.81 16.71
CA TYR A 146 -11.28 -7.49 15.50
C TYR A 146 -9.81 -7.91 15.63
N ASN A 147 -9.11 -7.83 14.51
CA ASN A 147 -7.66 -7.91 14.42
C ASN A 147 -7.12 -6.56 13.95
N TYR A 148 -5.97 -6.17 14.48
CA TYR A 148 -5.26 -4.96 14.08
C TYR A 148 -3.80 -5.30 13.85
N PHE A 149 -3.31 -4.97 12.66
CA PHE A 149 -1.94 -5.21 12.26
C PHE A 149 -1.20 -3.90 12.10
N ILE A 150 0.06 -3.89 12.52
CA ILE A 150 1.00 -2.81 12.25
C ILE A 150 2.07 -3.35 11.31
N PHE A 151 2.34 -2.59 10.26
CA PHE A 151 3.41 -2.84 9.31
C PHE A 151 4.44 -1.74 9.43
N ASN A 152 5.70 -2.10 9.49
CA ASN A 152 6.78 -1.14 9.54
C ASN A 152 8.00 -1.66 8.77
N TYR A 153 8.49 -0.84 7.85
CA TYR A 153 9.73 -1.05 7.13
C TYR A 153 10.71 0.06 7.52
N GLN A 154 11.83 -0.32 8.13
CA GLN A 154 12.93 0.61 8.42
C GLN A 154 14.24 -0.13 8.52
N SER A 155 15.34 0.54 8.16
CA SER A 155 16.69 -0.04 8.28
C SER A 155 16.78 -1.45 7.65
N GLN A 156 16.23 -1.61 6.44
CA GLN A 156 16.21 -2.87 5.68
C GLN A 156 15.44 -4.02 6.36
N ARG A 157 14.56 -3.70 7.32
CA ARG A 157 13.75 -4.68 8.04
C ARG A 157 12.28 -4.38 7.88
N LEU A 158 11.53 -5.37 7.43
CA LEU A 158 10.07 -5.36 7.46
C LEU A 158 9.58 -6.12 8.70
N THR A 159 8.64 -5.53 9.41
CA THR A 159 7.90 -6.17 10.49
C THR A 159 6.41 -6.13 10.18
N ILE A 160 5.76 -7.27 10.35
CA ILE A 160 4.32 -7.46 10.22
C ILE A 160 3.85 -8.02 11.56
N GLU A 161 3.16 -7.21 12.33
CA GLU A 161 2.82 -7.52 13.71
C GLU A 161 1.30 -7.44 13.94
N PRO A 162 0.65 -8.52 14.40
CA PRO A 162 -0.70 -8.43 14.91
C PRO A 162 -0.68 -7.77 16.30
N TRP A 163 -0.93 -6.46 16.36
CA TRP A 163 -1.07 -5.73 17.61
C TRP A 163 -2.28 -6.22 18.43
N THR A 164 -3.34 -6.63 17.75
CA THR A 164 -4.49 -7.31 18.35
C THR A 164 -4.93 -8.42 17.42
N TYR A 165 -5.26 -9.59 17.97
CA TYR A 165 -5.76 -10.73 17.21
C TYR A 165 -6.91 -11.42 17.95
N LYS A 166 -8.09 -10.80 17.96
CA LYS A 166 -9.28 -11.29 18.69
C LYS A 166 -10.34 -11.93 17.78
N TYR A 167 -10.28 -11.70 16.46
CA TYR A 167 -11.12 -12.35 15.46
C TYR A 167 -10.41 -13.57 14.86
N GLN A 168 -10.54 -14.72 15.54
CA GLN A 168 -9.81 -15.96 15.22
C GLN A 168 -10.18 -16.54 13.85
N GLN A 169 -11.39 -16.29 13.35
CA GLN A 169 -11.85 -16.83 12.06
C GLN A 169 -11.01 -16.35 10.87
N MET A 170 -10.30 -15.21 11.00
CA MET A 170 -9.33 -14.79 9.99
C MET A 170 -8.27 -15.86 9.71
N GLY A 171 -7.88 -16.64 10.74
CA GLY A 171 -6.90 -17.72 10.61
C GLY A 171 -7.38 -18.90 9.78
N ASN A 172 -8.66 -18.96 9.41
CA ASN A 172 -9.24 -20.01 8.59
C ASN A 172 -8.95 -19.79 7.10
N GLY A 173 -7.66 -19.80 6.74
CA GLY A 173 -7.20 -19.81 5.35
C GLY A 173 -6.74 -18.47 4.79
N ILE A 174 -6.98 -17.34 5.47
CA ILE A 174 -6.42 -16.06 5.04
C ILE A 174 -4.96 -15.98 5.48
N LYS A 175 -4.10 -15.64 4.52
CA LYS A 175 -2.65 -15.50 4.70
C LYS A 175 -2.14 -14.31 3.91
N PHE A 176 -0.98 -13.78 4.29
CA PHE A 176 -0.22 -12.92 3.37
C PHE A 176 0.66 -13.81 2.48
N GLU A 177 0.49 -13.68 1.17
CA GLU A 177 1.19 -14.52 0.18
C GLU A 177 2.23 -13.75 -0.63
N ASP A 178 1.98 -12.46 -0.89
CA ASP A 178 2.89 -11.63 -1.68
C ASP A 178 3.22 -10.31 -0.97
N ILE A 179 4.45 -9.85 -1.14
CA ILE A 179 4.94 -8.55 -0.66
C ILE A 179 5.75 -7.91 -1.78
N LYS A 180 5.35 -6.71 -2.21
CA LYS A 180 6.11 -5.87 -3.13
C LYS A 180 6.73 -4.70 -2.39
N ILE A 181 7.99 -4.40 -2.64
CA ILE A 181 8.70 -3.24 -2.09
C ILE A 181 9.20 -2.39 -3.26
N PHE A 182 8.73 -1.16 -3.33
CA PHE A 182 9.07 -0.18 -4.36
C PHE A 182 10.16 0.77 -3.85
N GLY A 183 11.06 1.17 -4.75
CA GLY A 183 12.05 2.20 -4.44
C GLY A 183 13.19 1.75 -3.54
N LEU A 184 13.63 0.50 -3.65
CA LEU A 184 14.85 0.07 -2.96
C LEU A 184 16.08 0.73 -3.60
N ASN A 185 16.90 1.39 -2.79
CA ASN A 185 18.11 2.07 -3.29
C ASN A 185 19.26 1.11 -3.64
N LYS A 186 19.12 -0.18 -3.31
CA LYS A 186 20.12 -1.22 -3.59
C LYS A 186 19.41 -2.53 -3.94
N GLN A 187 19.98 -3.24 -4.90
CA GLN A 187 19.55 -4.59 -5.22
C GLN A 187 19.80 -5.53 -4.03
N PRO A 188 18.77 -6.24 -3.55
CA PRO A 188 18.94 -7.26 -2.53
C PRO A 188 19.78 -8.42 -3.05
N THR A 189 20.70 -8.89 -2.21
CA THR A 189 21.48 -10.10 -2.42
C THR A 189 20.89 -11.27 -1.63
N LYS A 190 20.22 -10.99 -0.52
CA LYS A 190 19.69 -12.01 0.40
C LYS A 190 18.47 -11.51 1.15
N ILE A 191 17.50 -12.41 1.36
CA ILE A 191 16.31 -12.12 2.17
C ILE A 191 16.14 -13.20 3.22
N LEU A 192 16.03 -12.79 4.48
CA LEU A 192 15.71 -13.68 5.59
C LEU A 192 14.28 -13.43 6.05
N TRP A 193 13.47 -14.49 6.19
CA TRP A 193 12.17 -14.48 6.83
C TRP A 193 12.22 -15.28 8.14
N ASN A 194 12.02 -14.61 9.28
CA ASN A 194 12.13 -15.21 10.61
C ASN A 194 13.44 -16.00 10.83
N GLY A 195 14.54 -15.52 10.24
CA GLY A 195 15.87 -16.13 10.31
C GLY A 195 16.16 -17.19 9.24
N GLN A 196 15.16 -17.63 8.48
CA GLN A 196 15.33 -18.57 7.36
C GLN A 196 15.49 -17.81 6.05
N GLU A 197 16.45 -18.22 5.23
CA GLU A 197 16.68 -17.58 3.92
C GLU A 197 15.61 -17.98 2.91
N LEU A 198 15.08 -16.98 2.20
CA LEU A 198 14.19 -17.21 1.07
C LEU A 198 15.00 -17.58 -0.17
N ILE A 199 14.54 -18.59 -0.89
CA ILE A 199 15.22 -19.11 -2.07
C ILE A 199 15.04 -18.11 -3.23
N SER A 200 16.14 -17.49 -3.65
CA SER A 200 16.19 -16.56 -4.79
C SER A 200 15.61 -17.19 -6.06
N THR A 201 14.94 -16.40 -6.90
CA THR A 201 14.23 -16.77 -8.16
C THR A 201 12.99 -17.66 -8.01
N SER A 202 12.82 -18.37 -6.90
CA SER A 202 11.63 -19.21 -6.66
C SER A 202 10.61 -18.57 -5.70
N GLN A 203 11.09 -17.76 -4.75
CA GLN A 203 10.30 -17.06 -3.73
C GLN A 203 10.47 -15.54 -3.76
N TRP A 204 11.43 -15.01 -4.50
CA TRP A 204 11.55 -13.58 -4.73
C TRP A 204 12.32 -13.23 -6.01
N THR A 205 12.04 -12.04 -6.54
CA THR A 205 12.69 -11.45 -7.71
C THR A 205 12.91 -9.96 -7.47
N PHE A 206 13.99 -9.41 -8.03
CA PHE A 206 14.23 -7.97 -8.03
C PHE A 206 14.35 -7.46 -9.46
N ASP A 207 13.52 -6.50 -9.82
CA ASP A 207 13.62 -5.79 -11.09
C ASP A 207 14.49 -4.55 -10.91
N ILE A 208 15.67 -4.56 -11.54
CA ILE A 208 16.65 -3.47 -11.46
C ILE A 208 16.22 -2.23 -12.25
N THR A 209 15.29 -2.37 -13.21
CA THR A 209 14.82 -1.24 -14.01
C THR A 209 13.84 -0.38 -13.22
N THR A 210 12.94 -1.02 -12.48
CA THR A 210 11.91 -0.35 -11.66
C THR A 210 12.30 -0.24 -10.18
N ASN A 211 13.40 -0.87 -9.75
CA ASN A 211 13.80 -1.02 -8.35
C ASN A 211 12.73 -1.67 -7.46
N VAL A 212 12.01 -2.65 -8.02
CA VAL A 212 10.94 -3.36 -7.35
C VAL A 212 11.41 -4.74 -6.90
N LEU A 213 11.34 -4.98 -5.58
CA LEU A 213 11.43 -6.32 -5.01
C LEU A 213 10.04 -6.94 -4.93
N HIS A 214 9.90 -8.16 -5.41
CA HIS A 214 8.69 -8.96 -5.28
C HIS A 214 9.00 -10.26 -4.55
N MET A 215 8.50 -10.41 -3.33
CA MET A 215 8.49 -11.68 -2.58
C MET A 215 7.15 -12.36 -2.80
N THR A 216 7.17 -13.64 -3.13
CA THR A 216 5.98 -14.43 -3.52
C THR A 216 5.94 -15.78 -2.85
N LYS A 217 4.80 -16.47 -2.96
CA LYS A 217 4.58 -17.82 -2.40
C LYS A 217 4.86 -17.87 -0.90
N LEU A 218 4.64 -16.74 -0.23
CA LEU A 218 4.72 -16.68 1.21
C LEU A 218 3.48 -17.38 1.81
N SER A 219 3.55 -17.75 3.07
CA SER A 219 2.42 -18.35 3.78
C SER A 219 2.42 -17.86 5.22
N LEU A 220 2.27 -16.54 5.38
CA LEU A 220 2.35 -15.90 6.70
C LEU A 220 1.13 -16.28 7.53
N ASN A 221 1.41 -16.72 8.75
CA ASN A 221 0.36 -16.96 9.73
C ASN A 221 -0.03 -15.62 10.35
N VAL A 222 -1.25 -15.18 10.04
CA VAL A 222 -1.80 -13.89 10.49
C VAL A 222 -1.88 -13.73 12.01
N ALA A 223 -1.81 -14.82 12.79
CA ALA A 223 -1.77 -14.74 14.25
C ALA A 223 -0.36 -14.51 14.83
N LYS A 224 0.68 -14.45 13.99
CA LYS A 224 2.08 -14.35 14.44
C LYS A 224 2.78 -13.14 13.84
N THR A 225 3.75 -12.62 14.59
CA THR A 225 4.68 -11.60 14.08
C THR A 225 5.63 -12.22 13.05
N HIS A 226 5.82 -11.52 11.94
CA HIS A 226 6.77 -11.88 10.91
C HIS A 226 7.81 -10.77 10.73
N LYS A 227 9.07 -11.18 10.58
CA LYS A 227 10.22 -10.29 10.39
C LYS A 227 10.97 -10.67 9.14
N PHE A 228 11.21 -9.70 8.26
CA PHE A 228 12.08 -9.85 7.11
C PHE A 228 13.31 -8.97 7.25
N ILE A 229 14.46 -9.48 6.80
CA ILE A 229 15.71 -8.73 6.66
C ILE A 229 16.09 -8.78 5.19
N ILE A 230 16.25 -7.62 4.55
CA ILE A 230 16.54 -7.47 3.12
C ILE A 230 17.97 -6.92 3.00
N SER A 231 18.94 -7.78 2.70
CA SER A 231 20.37 -7.44 2.63
C SER A 231 20.88 -7.27 1.21
#